data_AF-A0A7C7XVF7-F1
#
_entry.id   AF-A0A7C7XVF7-F1
#
_cell.length_a   1.000
_cell.length_b   1.000
_cell.length_c   1.000
_cell.angle_alpha   90.00
_cell.angle_beta   90.00
_cell.angle_gamma   90.00
#
_symmetry.space_group_name_H-M   'P 1'
#
loop_
_entity.id
_entity.type
_entity.pdbx_description
1 polymer ?
#
loop_
_entity_poly.entity_id
_entity_poly.type
_entity_poly.pdbx_seq_one_letter_code
_entity_poly.pdbx_strand_id
1 'polypeptide(L)'
;MSILERYRAYANAFEESYEDAVYDEIGPEDANRRDAVTMRWAVTDTKAGAPDPIISGVETAVFEGVQIARLRDGFDTAAEKTMALWMPAPGGS
;
A
#
# COMPACT_ATOMS: atom_id res chain seq x y z
N MET A 1 11.22 16.26 -11.26
CA MET A 1 10.48 15.22 -10.54
C MET A 1 10.90 13.85 -11.02
N SER A 2 11.69 13.17 -10.18
CA SER A 2 12.07 11.76 -10.27
C SER A 2 10.85 10.84 -10.17
N ILE A 3 11.02 9.56 -10.51
CA ILE A 3 9.95 8.57 -10.38
C ILE A 3 9.50 8.38 -8.93
N LEU A 4 10.43 8.49 -7.97
CA LEU A 4 10.12 8.44 -6.54
C LEU A 4 9.28 9.65 -6.12
N GLU A 5 9.62 10.86 -6.58
CA GLU A 5 8.79 12.04 -6.30
C GLU A 5 7.38 11.91 -6.90
N ARG A 6 7.25 11.37 -8.13
CA ARG A 6 5.93 11.14 -8.75
C ARG A 6 5.10 10.12 -7.96
N TYR A 7 5.73 9.05 -7.51
CA TYR A 7 5.08 8.06 -6.66
C TYR A 7 4.61 8.66 -5.34
N ARG A 8 5.46 9.45 -4.66
CA ARG A 8 5.09 10.12 -3.41
C ARG A 8 3.92 11.08 -3.58
N ALA A 9 3.84 11.77 -4.72
CA ALA A 9 2.68 12.62 -5.02
C ALA A 9 1.39 11.80 -5.19
N TYR A 10 1.47 10.61 -5.80
CA TYR A 10 0.35 9.67 -5.85
C TYR A 10 -0.04 9.16 -4.45
N ALA A 11 0.93 8.69 -3.67
CA ALA A 11 0.68 8.14 -2.33
C ALA A 11 0.08 9.18 -1.37
N ASN A 12 0.57 10.43 -1.39
CA ASN A 12 0.01 11.50 -0.58
C ASN A 12 -1.44 11.81 -0.93
N ALA A 13 -1.77 11.86 -2.22
CA ALA A 13 -3.15 12.07 -2.67
C ALA A 13 -4.07 10.90 -2.28
N PHE A 14 -3.52 9.69 -2.15
CA PHE A 14 -4.27 8.52 -1.68
C PHE A 14 -4.48 8.56 -0.16
N GLU A 15 -3.46 8.92 0.63
CA GLU A 15 -3.55 9.07 2.09
C GLU A 15 -4.59 10.12 2.49
N GLU A 16 -4.64 11.26 1.78
CA GLU A 16 -5.68 12.29 1.99
C GLU A 16 -7.12 11.77 1.83
N SER A 17 -7.32 10.60 1.21
CA SER A 17 -8.64 9.99 1.04
C SER A 17 -9.05 9.01 2.15
N TYR A 18 -8.13 8.62 3.05
CA TYR A 18 -8.39 7.68 4.15
C TYR A 18 -8.15 8.36 5.51
N GLU A 19 -9.24 8.82 6.15
CA GLU A 19 -9.19 9.59 7.40
C GLU A 19 -8.68 8.78 8.62
N ASP A 20 -8.74 7.45 8.57
CA ASP A 20 -8.52 6.57 9.74
C ASP A 20 -7.31 5.63 9.61
N ALA A 21 -6.65 5.61 8.44
CA ALA A 21 -5.52 4.71 8.17
C ALA A 21 -4.18 5.45 8.29
N VAL A 22 -3.26 4.92 9.08
CA VAL A 22 -1.88 5.43 9.14
C VAL A 22 -1.04 4.65 8.14
N TYR A 23 -0.62 5.31 7.06
CA TYR A 23 0.29 4.75 6.05
C TYR A 23 1.74 5.06 6.43
N ASP A 24 2.57 4.02 6.45
CA ASP A 24 4.00 4.11 6.71
C ASP A 24 4.77 3.74 5.43
N GLU A 25 5.36 4.75 4.76
CA GLU A 25 6.31 4.53 3.67
C GLU A 25 7.64 4.03 4.26
N ILE A 26 7.86 2.71 4.21
CA ILE A 26 9.11 2.10 4.68
C ILE A 26 10.26 2.45 3.72
N GLY A 27 9.95 2.64 2.44
CA GLY A 27 10.86 3.18 1.43
C GLY A 27 10.97 2.33 0.15
N PRO A 28 11.78 2.79 -0.82
CA PRO A 28 11.95 2.08 -2.08
C PRO A 28 12.72 0.78 -1.89
N GLU A 29 12.14 -0.33 -2.34
CA GLU A 29 12.85 -1.61 -2.49
C GLU A 29 13.66 -1.62 -3.79
N ASP A 30 13.11 -1.02 -4.86
CA ASP A 30 13.81 -0.81 -6.14
C ASP A 30 13.31 0.46 -6.83
N ALA A 31 14.15 1.50 -6.87
CA ALA A 31 13.86 2.78 -7.54
C ALA A 31 14.82 3.07 -8.72
N ASN A 32 15.61 2.09 -9.14
CA ASN A 32 16.64 2.26 -10.17
C ASN A 32 16.12 1.98 -11.60
N ARG A 33 14.83 1.68 -11.76
CA ARG A 33 14.22 1.48 -13.08
C ARG A 33 13.78 2.80 -13.67
N ARG A 34 13.83 2.91 -15.00
CA ARG A 34 13.48 4.13 -15.73
C ARG A 34 11.99 4.48 -15.62
N ASP A 35 11.15 3.46 -15.59
CA ASP A 35 9.70 3.55 -15.71
C ASP A 35 8.95 2.82 -14.59
N ALA A 36 9.65 2.26 -13.60
CA ALA A 36 9.02 1.59 -12.47
C ALA A 36 9.67 1.94 -11.13
N VAL A 37 8.86 1.92 -10.07
CA VAL A 37 9.33 2.00 -8.69
C VAL A 37 8.62 0.92 -7.88
N THR A 38 9.38 0.28 -7.00
CA THR A 38 8.89 -0.71 -6.05
C THR A 38 9.07 -0.14 -4.65
N MET A 39 7.99 -0.07 -3.89
CA MET A 39 7.92 0.58 -2.59
C MET A 39 7.40 -0.42 -1.55
N ARG A 40 8.04 -0.46 -0.39
CA ARG A 40 7.53 -1.20 0.77
C ARG A 40 6.68 -0.27 1.62
N TRP A 41 5.54 -0.80 2.07
CA TRP A 41 4.55 -0.04 2.83
C TRP A 41 4.01 -0.87 3.99
N ALA A 42 3.51 -0.17 5.00
CA ALA A 42 2.68 -0.73 6.05
C ALA A 42 1.51 0.20 6.36
N VAL A 43 0.36 -0.37 6.67
CA VAL A 43 -0.84 0.35 7.09
C VAL A 43 -1.28 -0.23 8.42
N THR A 44 -1.59 0.65 9.36
CA THR A 44 -2.26 0.28 10.61
C THR A 44 -3.70 0.79 10.55
N ASP A 45 -4.66 -0.14 10.65
CA ASP A 45 -6.10 0.17 10.65
C ASP A 45 -6.63 0.15 12.10
N THR A 46 -7.00 1.30 12.65
CA THR A 46 -7.35 1.39 14.07
C THR A 46 -8.86 1.31 14.25
N LYS A 47 -9.40 0.13 14.56
CA LYS A 47 -10.83 -0.02 14.84
C LYS A 47 -11.11 -0.18 16.33
N ALA A 48 -11.98 0.67 16.87
CA ALA A 48 -12.43 0.58 18.26
C ALA A 48 -12.96 -0.83 18.61
N GLY A 49 -12.33 -1.48 19.59
CA GLY A 49 -12.72 -2.81 20.07
C GLY A 49 -12.06 -4.00 19.34
N ALA A 50 -11.12 -3.74 18.42
CA ALA A 50 -10.32 -4.76 17.74
C ALA A 50 -8.81 -4.47 17.90
N PRO A 51 -7.94 -5.49 17.80
CA PRO A 51 -6.48 -5.28 17.87
C PRO A 51 -5.96 -4.64 16.58
N ASP A 52 -5.13 -3.60 16.68
CA ASP A 52 -4.58 -2.87 15.53
C ASP A 52 -3.78 -3.82 14.61
N PRO A 53 -4.32 -4.20 13.44
CA PRO A 53 -3.61 -5.01 12.49
C PRO A 53 -2.60 -4.14 11.74
N ILE A 54 -1.36 -4.61 11.68
CA ILE A 54 -0.40 -4.07 10.72
C ILE A 54 -0.52 -4.91 9.45
N ILE A 55 -0.98 -4.27 8.38
CA ILE A 55 -1.01 -4.84 7.02
C ILE A 55 0.21 -4.26 6.31
N SER A 56 1.12 -5.11 5.85
CA SER A 56 2.31 -4.67 5.12
C SER A 56 2.43 -5.37 3.78
N GLY A 57 3.17 -4.74 2.88
CA GLY A 57 3.33 -5.25 1.53
C GLY A 57 4.34 -4.47 0.71
N VAL A 58 4.40 -4.86 -0.55
CA VAL A 58 5.19 -4.21 -1.58
C VAL A 58 4.26 -3.80 -2.70
N GLU A 59 4.37 -2.54 -3.12
CA GLU A 59 3.66 -2.00 -4.26
C GLU A 59 4.65 -1.69 -5.39
N THR A 60 4.32 -2.12 -6.61
CA THR A 60 5.08 -1.76 -7.81
C THR A 60 4.24 -0.86 -8.70
N ALA A 61 4.66 0.39 -8.86
CA ALA A 61 4.06 1.34 -9.79
C ALA A 61 4.91 1.44 -11.07
N VAL A 62 4.26 1.22 -12.21
CA VAL A 62 4.84 1.42 -13.56
C VAL A 62 4.23 2.67 -14.17
N PHE A 63 5.08 3.55 -14.69
CA PHE A 63 4.71 4.85 -15.21
C PHE A 63 4.81 4.91 -16.74
N GLU A 64 3.80 5.52 -17.36
CA GLU A 64 3.87 6.00 -18.74
C GLU A 64 3.85 7.53 -18.72
N GLY A 65 5.00 8.15 -19.00
CA GLY A 65 5.17 9.59 -18.81
C GLY A 65 5.05 9.97 -17.34
N VAL A 66 4.00 10.72 -16.99
CA VAL A 66 3.75 11.21 -15.61
C VAL A 66 2.65 10.45 -14.89
N GLN A 67 1.98 9.51 -15.56
CA GLN A 67 0.86 8.77 -15.00
C GLN A 67 1.29 7.34 -14.66
N ILE A 68 0.69 6.78 -13.62
CA ILE A 68 0.81 5.35 -13.33
C ILE A 68 -0.04 4.61 -14.37
N ALA A 69 0.61 3.83 -15.23
CA ALA A 69 -0.03 2.98 -16.21
C ALA A 69 -0.43 1.62 -15.63
N ARG A 70 0.30 1.16 -14.60
CA ARG A 70 0.00 -0.08 -13.89
C ARG A 70 0.44 0.00 -12.44
N LEU A 71 -0.45 -0.44 -11.56
CA LEU A 71 -0.17 -0.67 -10.15
C LEU A 71 -0.25 -2.17 -9.87
N ARG A 72 0.65 -2.68 -9.03
CA ARG A 72 0.60 -4.05 -8.53
C ARG A 72 0.93 -4.07 -7.05
N ASP A 73 -0.02 -4.55 -6.27
CA ASP A 73 0.12 -4.75 -4.84
C ASP A 73 0.40 -6.21 -4.52
N GLY A 74 1.35 -6.44 -3.62
CA GLY A 74 1.61 -7.72 -3.00
C GLY A 74 1.62 -7.55 -1.49
N PHE A 75 0.82 -8.36 -0.78
CA PHE A 75 0.83 -8.39 0.68
C PHE A 75 1.94 -9.30 1.18
N ASP A 76 2.56 -8.95 2.29
CA ASP A 76 3.42 -9.90 3.00
C ASP A 76 2.56 -11.06 3.52
N THR A 77 3.13 -12.27 3.59
CA THR A 77 2.38 -13.46 4.04
C THR A 77 1.79 -13.33 5.45
N ALA A 78 2.41 -12.52 6.31
CA ALA A 78 1.87 -12.19 7.62
C ALA A 78 0.62 -11.29 7.51
N ALA A 79 0.65 -10.29 6.63
CA ALA A 79 -0.47 -9.41 6.35
C ALA A 79 -1.66 -10.16 5.74
N GLU A 80 -1.42 -11.12 4.83
CA GLU A 80 -2.49 -11.97 4.27
C GLU A 80 -3.27 -12.72 5.36
N LYS A 81 -2.58 -13.24 6.37
CA LYS A 81 -3.21 -13.93 7.51
C LYS A 81 -3.99 -12.97 8.40
N THR A 82 -3.44 -11.79 8.65
CA THR A 82 -4.11 -10.73 9.43
C THR A 82 -5.39 -10.28 8.73
N MET A 83 -5.35 -10.07 7.42
CA MET A 83 -6.53 -9.71 6.63
C MET A 83 -7.59 -10.83 6.62
N ALA A 84 -7.18 -12.09 6.54
CA ALA A 84 -8.09 -13.23 6.60
C ALA A 84 -8.84 -13.34 7.94
N LEU A 85 -8.26 -12.85 9.03
CA LEU A 85 -8.92 -12.77 10.35
C LEU A 85 -9.90 -11.59 10.46
N TRP A 86 -9.72 -10.57 9.63
CA TRP A 86 -10.50 -9.32 9.65
C TRP A 86 -11.63 -9.27 8.63
N MET A 87 -11.50 -9.98 7.51
CA MET A 87 -12.61 -10.17 6.59
C MET A 87 -13.69 -10.96 7.31
N PRO A 88 -14.94 -10.47 7.43
CA PRO A 88 -16.03 -11.32 7.88
C PRO A 88 -16.05 -12.52 6.93
N ALA A 89 -16.18 -13.74 7.49
CA ALA A 89 -16.41 -14.92 6.67
C ALA A 89 -17.48 -14.55 5.63
N PRO A 90 -17.27 -14.82 4.32
CA PRO A 90 -18.27 -14.50 3.30
C PRO A 90 -19.58 -15.08 3.80
N GLY A 91 -20.55 -14.20 4.05
CA GLY A 91 -21.74 -14.50 4.84
C GLY A 91 -22.31 -15.85 4.43
N GLY A 92 -22.19 -16.82 5.34
CA GLY A 92 -22.91 -18.08 5.24
C GLY A 92 -24.40 -17.74 5.22
N SER A 93 -25.07 -18.31 4.22
CA SER A 93 -26.49 -18.19 3.88
C SER A 93 -27.45 -18.23 5.06
#